data_AF-A0A833DWJ7-F1
#
_entry.id   AF-A0A833DWJ7-F1
#
_cell.length_a   1.000
_cell.length_b   1.000
_cell.length_c   1.000
_cell.angle_alpha   90.00
_cell.angle_beta   90.00
_cell.angle_gamma   90.00
#
_symmetry.space_group_name_H-M   'P 1'
#
loop_
_entity.id
_entity.type
_entity.pdbx_description
1 polymer ?
#
loop_
_entity_poly.entity_id
_entity_poly.type
_entity_poly.pdbx_seq_one_letter_code
_entity_poly.pdbx_strand_id
1 'polypeptide(L)'
;MLQANIQRIHAIANVLQRVRPEAIDAIEFNDPQFKAVSRVVNVYGRKAVALVVANALVSYRLTLTGEEYWTEFADWFTRAKPYIQTASDILKAFSSFLNVSKGNKILRVQKLNRLQRAARVLENVLVEPDHYLDLRLLVNDLAASLKAKPFEKTIVFAAKMAYYTFKVLGCTAKLEEVDMIPVDKRIALLTVTSGLLDTNPKNILSQYRNIAIKAWQEIAKLSNIPPLRLDAIVWLPARGLEKLLYRGRIEAARDEFTRRLNNLSSGLIDWHTARDIARQILYRPPP
;
A
#
# COMPACT_ATOMS: atom_id res chain seq x y z
N MET A 1 18.66 -20.84 10.78
CA MET A 1 18.16 -19.46 10.71
C MET A 1 17.34 -19.34 9.42
N LEU A 2 16.08 -18.89 9.46
CA LEU A 2 15.26 -18.78 8.25
C LEU A 2 15.88 -17.75 7.30
N GLN A 3 15.99 -18.08 6.01
CA GLN A 3 16.48 -17.20 4.95
C GLN A 3 15.50 -17.17 3.79
N ALA A 4 15.56 -16.11 2.98
CA ALA A 4 14.75 -16.01 1.78
C ALA A 4 15.25 -16.98 0.70
N ASN A 5 14.33 -17.61 -0.03
CA ASN A 5 14.66 -18.51 -1.12
C ASN A 5 15.09 -17.72 -2.36
N ILE A 6 16.39 -17.74 -2.66
CA ILE A 6 17.01 -17.01 -3.78
C ILE A 6 16.44 -17.46 -5.13
N GLN A 7 16.23 -18.76 -5.34
CA GLN A 7 15.65 -19.26 -6.59
C GLN A 7 14.25 -18.70 -6.84
N ARG A 8 13.44 -18.58 -5.77
CA ARG A 8 12.10 -17.99 -5.85
C ARG A 8 12.15 -16.48 -6.10
N ILE A 9 13.11 -15.76 -5.51
CA ILE A 9 13.34 -14.34 -5.81
C ILE A 9 13.58 -14.14 -7.31
N HIS A 10 14.51 -14.89 -7.90
CA HIS A 10 14.79 -14.80 -9.34
C HIS A 10 13.60 -15.21 -10.20
N ALA A 11 12.90 -16.29 -9.85
CA ALA A 11 11.74 -16.76 -10.61
C ALA A 11 10.62 -15.71 -10.67
N ILE A 12 10.37 -14.99 -9.55
CA ILE A 12 9.37 -13.92 -9.49
C ILE A 12 9.87 -12.68 -10.25
N ALA A 13 11.12 -12.27 -10.06
CA ALA A 13 11.68 -11.12 -10.76
C ALA A 13 11.64 -11.31 -12.30
N ASN A 14 11.98 -12.51 -12.79
CA ASN A 14 12.01 -12.83 -14.22
C ASN A 14 10.62 -12.79 -14.91
N VAL A 15 9.54 -13.03 -14.18
CA VAL A 15 8.18 -12.83 -14.74
C VAL A 15 7.75 -11.37 -14.65
N LEU A 16 8.14 -10.67 -13.58
CA LEU A 16 7.76 -9.27 -13.37
C LEU A 16 8.51 -8.30 -14.29
N GLN A 17 9.75 -8.58 -14.70
CA GLN A 17 10.50 -7.74 -15.64
C GLN A 17 9.81 -7.56 -17.00
N ARG A 18 8.85 -8.45 -17.33
CA ARG A 18 8.06 -8.38 -18.57
C ARG A 18 6.93 -7.36 -18.48
N VAL A 19 6.62 -6.85 -17.29
CA VAL A 19 5.55 -5.88 -17.07
C VAL A 19 6.06 -4.49 -17.45
N ARG A 20 5.46 -3.90 -18.47
CA ARG A 20 5.80 -2.56 -18.94
C ARG A 20 5.31 -1.47 -17.98
N PRO A 21 5.98 -0.31 -17.88
CA PRO A 21 5.58 0.79 -17.00
C PRO A 21 4.12 1.25 -17.17
N GLU A 22 3.61 1.30 -18.41
CA GLU A 22 2.24 1.75 -18.71
C GLU A 22 1.19 0.79 -18.12
N ALA A 23 1.51 -0.50 -18.05
CA ALA A 23 0.64 -1.47 -17.40
C ALA A 23 0.58 -1.25 -15.88
N ILE A 24 1.71 -0.88 -15.26
CA ILE A 24 1.78 -0.55 -13.85
C ILE A 24 0.98 0.74 -13.58
N ASP A 25 1.09 1.73 -14.46
CA ASP A 25 0.28 2.94 -14.40
C ASP A 25 -1.21 2.62 -14.45
N ALA A 26 -1.64 1.79 -15.40
CA ALA A 26 -3.03 1.35 -15.53
C ALA A 26 -3.53 0.62 -14.26
N ILE A 27 -2.71 -0.25 -13.67
CA ILE A 27 -3.03 -0.94 -12.42
C ILE A 27 -3.24 0.06 -11.28
N GLU A 28 -2.33 1.02 -11.13
CA GLU A 28 -2.42 2.07 -10.09
C GLU A 28 -3.65 2.96 -10.30
N PHE A 29 -3.95 3.38 -11.53
CA PHE A 29 -5.14 4.19 -11.84
C PHE A 29 -6.45 3.43 -11.59
N ASN A 30 -6.43 2.11 -11.71
CA ASN A 30 -7.57 1.25 -11.40
C ASN A 30 -7.70 0.89 -9.92
N ASP A 31 -6.71 1.22 -9.08
CA ASP A 31 -6.78 1.04 -7.63
C ASP A 31 -7.93 1.89 -7.03
N PRO A 32 -8.90 1.28 -6.29
CA PRO A 32 -9.91 2.03 -5.56
C PRO A 32 -9.35 3.11 -4.62
N GLN A 33 -8.17 2.87 -4.03
CA GLN A 33 -7.49 3.85 -3.17
C GLN A 33 -6.99 5.04 -3.97
N PHE A 34 -6.46 4.83 -5.18
CA PHE A 34 -6.07 5.91 -6.09
C PHE A 34 -7.28 6.77 -6.50
N LYS A 35 -8.40 6.13 -6.81
CA LYS A 35 -9.67 6.81 -7.14
C LYS A 35 -10.18 7.64 -5.96
N ALA A 36 -10.11 7.11 -4.73
CA ALA A 36 -10.46 7.84 -3.52
C ALA A 36 -9.55 9.06 -3.29
N VAL A 37 -8.23 8.89 -3.43
CA VAL A 37 -7.25 9.99 -3.34
C VAL A 37 -7.56 11.06 -4.38
N SER A 38 -7.84 10.67 -5.63
CA SER A 38 -8.16 11.61 -6.72
C SER A 38 -9.34 12.52 -6.38
N ARG A 39 -10.39 11.96 -5.78
CA ARG A 39 -11.56 12.72 -5.35
C ARG A 39 -11.23 13.76 -4.27
N VAL A 40 -10.34 13.43 -3.34
CA VAL A 40 -9.91 14.34 -2.28
C VAL A 40 -9.02 15.45 -2.84
N VAL A 41 -8.10 15.10 -3.76
CA VAL A 41 -7.26 16.07 -4.47
C VAL A 41 -8.10 17.08 -5.25
N ASN A 42 -9.16 16.65 -5.92
CA ASN A 42 -10.06 17.55 -6.66
C ASN A 42 -10.74 18.61 -5.78
N VAL A 43 -10.83 18.39 -4.46
CA VAL A 43 -11.44 19.36 -3.51
C VAL A 43 -10.37 20.19 -2.81
N TYR A 44 -9.23 19.59 -2.46
CA TYR A 44 -8.25 20.21 -1.56
C TYR A 44 -6.94 20.63 -2.26
N GLY A 45 -6.77 20.30 -3.53
CA GLY A 45 -5.52 20.52 -4.26
C GLY A 45 -4.33 19.91 -3.51
N ARG A 46 -3.24 20.67 -3.41
CA ARG A 46 -2.01 20.22 -2.70
C ARG A 46 -2.22 19.89 -1.22
N LYS A 47 -3.20 20.52 -0.55
CA LYS A 47 -3.50 20.22 0.86
C LYS A 47 -3.99 18.78 1.08
N ALA A 48 -4.46 18.12 0.02
CA ALA A 48 -4.84 16.72 0.07
C ALA A 48 -3.70 15.81 0.53
N VAL A 49 -2.43 16.16 0.29
CA VAL A 49 -1.28 15.33 0.69
C VAL A 49 -1.30 15.09 2.20
N ALA A 50 -1.47 16.14 3.01
CA ALA A 50 -1.53 16.01 4.47
C ALA A 50 -2.73 15.18 4.94
N LEU A 51 -3.91 15.36 4.30
CA LEU A 51 -5.11 14.60 4.62
C LEU A 51 -4.96 13.11 4.28
N VAL A 52 -4.38 12.81 3.12
CA VAL A 52 -4.14 11.44 2.64
C VAL A 52 -3.09 10.74 3.51
N VAL A 53 -2.01 11.44 3.87
CA VAL A 53 -1.00 10.93 4.82
C VAL A 53 -1.62 10.66 6.18
N ALA A 54 -2.41 11.60 6.73
CA ALA A 54 -3.13 11.39 7.99
C ALA A 54 -4.06 10.16 7.91
N ASN A 55 -4.81 10.00 6.82
CA ASN A 55 -5.67 8.84 6.63
C ASN A 55 -4.89 7.53 6.59
N ALA A 56 -3.76 7.50 5.88
CA ALA A 56 -2.89 6.33 5.78
C ALA A 56 -2.33 5.92 7.16
N LEU A 57 -1.93 6.89 8.00
CA LEU A 57 -1.41 6.63 9.34
C LEU A 57 -2.42 5.94 10.26
N VAL A 58 -3.72 6.16 10.05
CA VAL A 58 -4.81 5.54 10.81
C VAL A 58 -5.48 4.35 10.09
N SER A 59 -4.97 3.97 8.91
CA SER A 59 -5.46 2.85 8.10
C SER A 59 -4.97 1.48 8.61
N TYR A 60 -5.31 1.14 9.85
CA TYR A 60 -4.98 -0.14 10.45
C TYR A 60 -6.08 -0.65 11.37
N ARG A 61 -6.19 -1.98 11.51
CA ARG A 61 -7.26 -2.62 12.30
C ARG A 61 -8.65 -2.11 11.88
N LEU A 62 -8.88 -2.08 10.56
CA LEU A 62 -10.14 -1.66 9.96
C LEU A 62 -11.20 -2.76 10.13
N THR A 63 -12.46 -2.36 10.19
CA THR A 63 -13.64 -3.24 10.16
C THR A 63 -14.16 -3.47 8.75
N LEU A 64 -13.87 -2.55 7.82
CA LEU A 64 -14.09 -2.70 6.39
C LEU A 64 -12.82 -3.17 5.69
N THR A 65 -12.94 -3.53 4.40
CA THR A 65 -11.76 -3.66 3.54
C THR A 65 -11.04 -2.30 3.43
N GLY A 66 -9.74 -2.32 3.11
CA GLY A 66 -8.99 -1.07 2.96
C GLY A 66 -9.60 -0.20 1.86
N GLU A 67 -9.96 -0.81 0.75
CA GLU A 67 -10.59 -0.20 -0.42
C GLU A 67 -11.91 0.52 -0.06
N GLU A 68 -12.78 -0.12 0.72
CA GLU A 68 -14.04 0.49 1.19
C GLU A 68 -13.79 1.64 2.17
N TYR A 69 -12.81 1.51 3.07
CA TYR A 69 -12.47 2.57 4.02
C TYR A 69 -11.91 3.82 3.32
N TRP A 70 -11.07 3.66 2.30
CA TRP A 70 -10.57 4.79 1.50
C TRP A 70 -11.71 5.48 0.75
N THR A 71 -12.70 4.72 0.27
CA THR A 71 -13.92 5.29 -0.33
C THR A 71 -14.73 6.07 0.70
N GLU A 72 -14.92 5.54 1.90
CA GLU A 72 -15.60 6.23 3.02
C GLU A 72 -14.88 7.53 3.41
N PHE A 73 -13.55 7.52 3.47
CA PHE A 73 -12.73 8.71 3.72
C PHE A 73 -12.95 9.78 2.66
N ALA A 74 -12.85 9.41 1.37
CA ALA A 74 -13.07 10.36 0.27
C ALA A 74 -14.50 10.91 0.28
N ASP A 75 -15.50 10.06 0.47
CA ASP A 75 -16.90 10.45 0.61
C ASP A 75 -17.12 11.47 1.71
N TRP A 76 -16.53 11.27 2.90
CA TRP A 76 -16.72 12.17 4.02
C TRP A 76 -16.03 13.52 3.76
N PHE A 77 -14.76 13.53 3.34
CA PHE A 77 -14.01 14.76 3.12
C PHE A 77 -14.53 15.58 1.93
N THR A 78 -15.06 14.92 0.89
CA THR A 78 -15.64 15.62 -0.27
C THR A 78 -17.04 16.17 -0.01
N ARG A 79 -17.80 15.59 0.92
CA ARG A 79 -19.14 16.10 1.31
C ARG A 79 -19.06 17.15 2.41
N ALA A 80 -18.37 16.84 3.52
CA ALA A 80 -18.28 17.73 4.68
C ALA A 80 -17.39 18.94 4.42
N LYS A 81 -16.39 18.80 3.52
CA LYS A 81 -15.44 19.83 3.12
C LYS A 81 -14.91 20.67 4.31
N PRO A 82 -14.41 20.06 5.40
CA PRO A 82 -13.85 20.82 6.51
C PRO A 82 -12.78 21.80 6.03
N TYR A 83 -12.72 22.96 6.66
CA TYR A 83 -11.67 23.94 6.45
C TYR A 83 -10.34 23.43 7.01
N ILE A 84 -9.27 23.45 6.20
CA ILE A 84 -7.96 22.91 6.56
C ILE A 84 -6.88 23.97 6.30
N GLN A 85 -6.30 24.52 7.36
CA GLN A 85 -5.13 25.41 7.29
C GLN A 85 -4.00 24.99 8.22
N THR A 86 -4.31 24.25 9.27
CA THR A 86 -3.35 23.79 10.27
C THR A 86 -3.52 22.30 10.56
N ALA A 87 -2.52 21.70 11.18
CA ALA A 87 -2.59 20.35 11.73
C ALA A 87 -3.69 20.23 12.79
N SER A 88 -4.00 21.30 13.53
CA SER A 88 -5.13 21.32 14.46
C SER A 88 -6.46 21.09 13.72
N ASP A 89 -6.63 21.70 12.55
CA ASP A 89 -7.82 21.49 11.71
C ASP A 89 -7.88 20.06 11.18
N ILE A 90 -6.74 19.49 10.76
CA ILE A 90 -6.64 18.08 10.36
C ILE A 90 -7.09 17.18 11.53
N LEU A 91 -6.55 17.39 12.73
CA LEU A 91 -6.90 16.59 13.92
C LEU A 91 -8.38 16.69 14.26
N LYS A 92 -8.96 17.90 14.21
CA LYS A 92 -10.41 18.12 14.41
C LYS A 92 -11.23 17.38 13.36
N ALA A 93 -10.89 17.54 12.08
CA ALA A 93 -11.57 16.86 10.98
C ALA A 93 -11.50 15.33 11.12
N PHE A 94 -10.35 14.77 11.47
CA PHE A 94 -10.20 13.34 11.71
C PHE A 94 -10.93 12.86 12.97
N SER A 95 -11.00 13.67 14.02
CA SER A 95 -11.82 13.37 15.21
C SER A 95 -13.30 13.22 14.82
N SER A 96 -13.84 14.19 14.07
CA SER A 96 -15.21 14.15 13.56
C SER A 96 -15.45 12.97 12.61
N PHE A 97 -14.54 12.75 11.65
CA PHE A 97 -14.63 11.65 10.69
C PHE A 97 -14.61 10.28 11.38
N LEU A 98 -13.60 10.02 12.23
CA LEU A 98 -13.47 8.73 12.92
C LEU A 98 -14.60 8.49 13.94
N ASN A 99 -15.30 9.54 14.39
CA ASN A 99 -16.47 9.38 15.23
C ASN A 99 -17.66 8.76 14.48
N VAL A 100 -17.80 9.06 13.18
CA VAL A 100 -18.91 8.58 12.35
C VAL A 100 -18.51 7.45 11.39
N SER A 101 -17.21 7.15 11.26
CA SER A 101 -16.71 6.12 10.36
C SER A 101 -17.25 4.74 10.71
N LYS A 102 -17.72 4.03 9.68
CA LYS A 102 -18.12 2.63 9.70
C LYS A 102 -16.91 1.71 9.66
N GLY A 103 -15.86 2.07 8.91
CA GLY A 103 -14.68 1.26 8.65
C GLY A 103 -13.55 1.36 9.66
N ASN A 104 -13.54 2.41 10.50
CA ASN A 104 -12.38 2.72 11.34
C ASN A 104 -12.73 2.99 12.81
N LYS A 105 -13.59 2.14 13.40
CA LYS A 105 -14.10 2.27 14.77
C LYS A 105 -13.13 1.82 15.86
N ILE A 106 -12.30 0.82 15.57
CA ILE A 106 -11.45 0.16 16.58
C ILE A 106 -10.25 1.06 16.90
N LEU A 107 -9.86 1.15 18.18
CA LEU A 107 -8.69 1.92 18.63
C LEU A 107 -8.70 3.41 18.23
N ARG A 108 -9.89 4.03 18.21
CA ARG A 108 -10.07 5.43 17.79
C ARG A 108 -9.17 6.39 18.57
N VAL A 109 -9.10 6.26 19.91
CA VAL A 109 -8.26 7.10 20.75
C VAL A 109 -6.78 6.96 20.39
N GLN A 110 -6.30 5.72 20.19
CA GLN A 110 -4.92 5.46 19.80
C GLN A 110 -4.59 6.03 18.40
N LYS A 111 -5.57 6.01 17.48
CA LYS A 111 -5.44 6.61 16.14
C LYS A 111 -5.34 8.12 16.21
N LEU A 112 -6.19 8.77 16.99
CA LEU A 112 -6.12 10.22 17.23
C LEU A 112 -4.81 10.61 17.92
N ASN A 113 -4.37 9.86 18.93
CA ASN A 113 -3.07 10.08 19.57
C ASN A 113 -1.89 9.86 18.61
N ARG A 114 -2.03 8.95 17.64
CA ARG A 114 -1.03 8.76 16.57
C ARG A 114 -0.97 9.99 15.67
N LEU A 115 -2.10 10.53 15.25
CA LEU A 115 -2.13 11.78 14.49
C LEU A 115 -1.59 12.97 15.29
N GLN A 116 -1.91 13.06 16.58
CA GLN A 116 -1.41 14.11 17.46
C GLN A 116 0.12 14.11 17.55
N ARG A 117 0.74 12.91 17.64
CA ARG A 117 2.20 12.79 17.61
C ARG A 117 2.78 13.20 16.25
N ALA A 118 2.09 12.87 15.16
CA ALA A 118 2.44 13.26 13.79
C ALA A 118 2.10 14.72 13.45
N ALA A 119 1.49 15.49 14.35
CA ALA A 119 0.91 16.80 14.03
C ALA A 119 1.92 17.76 13.39
N ARG A 120 3.16 17.82 13.90
CA ARG A 120 4.21 18.66 13.31
C ARG A 120 4.56 18.25 11.88
N VAL A 121 4.65 16.94 11.60
CA VAL A 121 4.92 16.45 10.25
C VAL A 121 3.73 16.74 9.34
N LEU A 122 2.50 16.55 9.82
CA LEU A 122 1.29 16.87 9.06
C LEU A 122 1.17 18.37 8.76
N GLU A 123 1.60 19.25 9.68
CA GLU A 123 1.70 20.70 9.44
C GLU A 123 2.70 20.99 8.31
N ASN A 124 3.90 20.43 8.38
CA ASN A 124 4.93 20.62 7.34
C ASN A 124 4.42 20.13 5.98
N VAL A 125 3.80 18.94 5.93
CA VAL A 125 3.20 18.39 4.69
C VAL A 125 2.06 19.28 4.17
N LEU A 126 1.33 19.95 5.06
CA LEU A 126 0.23 20.84 4.68
C LEU A 126 0.74 22.17 4.10
N VAL A 127 1.77 22.76 4.72
CA VAL A 127 2.32 24.06 4.35
C VAL A 127 3.24 23.94 3.12
N GLU A 128 4.11 22.93 3.11
CA GLU A 128 5.10 22.69 2.04
C GLU A 128 5.01 21.24 1.51
N PRO A 129 3.89 20.85 0.87
CA PRO A 129 3.71 19.48 0.39
C PRO A 129 4.82 19.05 -0.58
N ASP A 130 5.34 19.96 -1.41
CA ASP A 130 6.31 19.65 -2.45
C ASP A 130 7.71 19.32 -1.89
N HIS A 131 8.00 19.75 -0.66
CA HIS A 131 9.19 19.32 0.08
C HIS A 131 9.23 17.79 0.24
N TYR A 132 8.06 17.15 0.30
CA TYR A 132 7.88 15.71 0.44
C TYR A 132 7.68 14.96 -0.88
N LEU A 133 8.01 15.58 -2.04
CA LEU A 133 8.26 14.82 -3.28
C LEU A 133 9.42 13.84 -3.11
N ASP A 134 10.33 14.12 -2.18
CA ASP A 134 11.21 13.13 -1.58
C ASP A 134 10.43 12.31 -0.53
N LEU A 135 9.98 11.13 -0.96
CA LEU A 135 9.16 10.27 -0.10
C LEU A 135 9.97 9.66 1.06
N ARG A 136 11.30 9.58 0.96
CA ARG A 136 12.15 9.09 2.04
C ARG A 136 12.23 10.08 3.17
N LEU A 137 12.23 11.37 2.85
CA LEU A 137 12.08 12.42 3.86
C LEU A 137 10.77 12.26 4.64
N LEU A 138 9.65 12.03 3.94
CA LEU A 138 8.35 11.78 4.58
C LEU A 138 8.40 10.55 5.51
N VAL A 139 9.01 9.45 5.03
CA VAL A 139 9.18 8.23 5.82
C VAL A 139 10.00 8.50 7.08
N ASN A 140 11.12 9.21 6.96
CA ASN A 140 12.03 9.50 8.08
C ASN A 140 11.36 10.39 9.13
N ASP A 141 10.69 11.47 8.69
CA ASP A 141 10.00 12.39 9.58
C ASP A 141 8.86 11.71 10.34
N LEU A 142 8.06 10.90 9.64
CA LEU A 142 6.99 10.10 10.26
C LEU A 142 7.56 9.06 11.23
N ALA A 143 8.65 8.38 10.88
CA ALA A 143 9.30 7.39 11.74
C ALA A 143 9.83 8.03 13.03
N ALA A 144 10.52 9.16 12.93
CA ALA A 144 11.04 9.91 14.06
C ALA A 144 9.91 10.40 14.97
N SER A 145 8.91 11.07 14.39
CA SER A 145 7.74 11.59 15.11
C SER A 145 6.96 10.50 15.85
N LEU A 146 6.81 9.33 15.23
CA LEU A 146 6.02 8.23 15.78
C LEU A 146 6.84 7.26 16.63
N LYS A 147 8.15 7.52 16.81
CA LYS A 147 9.12 6.64 17.48
C LYS A 147 9.02 5.20 16.97
N ALA A 148 8.94 5.08 15.64
CA ALA A 148 8.72 3.83 14.94
C ALA A 148 9.85 3.57 13.96
N LYS A 149 9.97 2.32 13.50
CA LYS A 149 10.95 1.96 12.48
C LYS A 149 10.45 2.47 11.10
N PRO A 150 11.33 2.97 10.22
CA PRO A 150 10.96 3.45 8.88
C PRO A 150 10.17 2.42 8.06
N PHE A 151 10.48 1.14 8.25
CA PHE A 151 9.84 0.02 7.57
C PHE A 151 8.49 -0.41 8.15
N GLU A 152 7.97 0.28 9.17
CA GLU A 152 6.63 -0.03 9.68
C GLU A 152 5.58 0.16 8.59
N LYS A 153 4.70 -0.84 8.42
CA LYS A 153 3.77 -0.92 7.29
C LYS A 153 2.95 0.36 7.07
N THR A 154 2.57 1.05 8.16
CA THR A 154 1.72 2.25 8.07
C THR A 154 2.49 3.49 7.65
N ILE A 155 3.80 3.53 7.88
CA ILE A 155 4.69 4.62 7.44
C ILE A 155 4.97 4.45 5.95
N VAL A 156 5.40 3.25 5.53
CA VAL A 156 5.62 2.93 4.12
C VAL A 156 4.33 3.07 3.31
N PHE A 157 3.19 2.65 3.87
CA PHE A 157 1.89 2.86 3.24
C PHE A 157 1.51 4.35 3.15
N ALA A 158 1.85 5.18 4.14
CA ALA A 158 1.65 6.63 4.03
C ALA A 158 2.47 7.25 2.90
N ALA A 159 3.72 6.79 2.68
CA ALA A 159 4.53 7.20 1.54
C ALA A 159 3.90 6.77 0.20
N LYS A 160 3.37 5.54 0.10
CA LYS A 160 2.61 5.07 -1.08
C LYS A 160 1.42 5.98 -1.39
N MET A 161 0.68 6.39 -0.37
CA MET A 161 -0.51 7.22 -0.54
C MET A 161 -0.15 8.69 -0.85
N ALA A 162 0.96 9.20 -0.31
CA ALA A 162 1.53 10.48 -0.73
C ALA A 162 1.94 10.43 -2.22
N TYR A 163 2.61 9.36 -2.66
CA TYR A 163 2.92 9.11 -4.07
C TYR A 163 1.66 9.16 -4.95
N TYR A 164 0.59 8.45 -4.57
CA TYR A 164 -0.69 8.53 -5.30
C TYR A 164 -1.22 9.96 -5.39
N THR A 165 -1.10 10.71 -4.30
CA THR A 165 -1.54 12.12 -4.27
C THR A 165 -0.73 12.99 -5.23
N PHE A 166 0.60 12.89 -5.20
CA PHE A 166 1.48 13.62 -6.10
C PHE A 166 1.26 13.23 -7.57
N LYS A 167 1.02 11.95 -7.84
CA LYS A 167 0.71 11.46 -9.19
C LYS A 167 -0.59 12.09 -9.72
N VAL A 168 -1.64 12.20 -8.90
CA VAL A 168 -2.87 12.91 -9.29
C VAL A 168 -2.61 14.39 -9.54
N LEU A 169 -1.75 15.03 -8.73
CA LEU A 169 -1.35 16.43 -8.89
C LEU A 169 -0.45 16.68 -10.12
N GLY A 170 -0.07 15.63 -10.87
CA GLY A 170 0.83 15.74 -12.01
C GLY A 170 2.31 15.92 -11.63
N CYS A 171 2.68 15.65 -10.37
CA CYS A 171 4.05 15.73 -9.90
C CYS A 171 4.78 14.38 -9.96
N THR A 172 6.08 14.42 -10.22
CA THR A 172 6.96 13.24 -10.18
C THR A 172 7.63 13.13 -8.80
N ALA A 173 7.18 12.17 -7.98
CA ALA A 173 7.82 11.86 -6.70
C ALA A 173 9.02 10.92 -6.87
N LYS A 174 10.03 11.04 -6.00
CA LYS A 174 11.23 10.19 -5.98
C LYS A 174 10.92 8.82 -5.36
N LEU A 175 10.39 7.90 -6.17
CA LEU A 175 10.03 6.55 -5.73
C LEU A 175 11.22 5.67 -5.34
N GLU A 176 12.36 5.86 -6.02
CA GLU A 176 13.60 5.07 -5.82
C GLU A 176 14.16 5.22 -4.38
N GLU A 177 13.78 6.30 -3.68
CA GLU A 177 14.23 6.57 -2.31
C GLU A 177 13.46 5.76 -1.25
N VAL A 178 12.34 5.12 -1.61
CA VAL A 178 11.59 4.24 -0.71
C VAL A 178 11.75 2.79 -1.17
N ASP A 179 12.74 2.14 -0.57
CA ASP A 179 13.13 0.79 -0.89
C ASP A 179 12.24 -0.28 -0.23
N MET A 180 11.08 0.03 0.33
CA MET A 180 10.31 -0.95 1.14
C MET A 180 8.89 -1.15 0.63
N ILE A 181 8.43 -2.41 0.64
CA ILE A 181 7.02 -2.75 0.44
C ILE A 181 6.26 -2.72 1.79
N PRO A 182 5.01 -2.21 1.85
CA PRO A 182 4.22 -2.26 3.07
C PRO A 182 3.75 -3.70 3.38
N VAL A 183 4.48 -4.42 4.22
CA VAL A 183 4.13 -5.81 4.57
C VAL A 183 2.91 -5.86 5.50
N ASP A 184 1.74 -6.15 4.92
CA ASP A 184 0.49 -6.44 5.62
C ASP A 184 0.16 -7.95 5.58
N LYS A 185 -1.06 -8.33 6.03
CA LYS A 185 -1.50 -9.74 6.01
C LYS A 185 -1.49 -10.35 4.61
N ARG A 186 -1.82 -9.56 3.58
CA ARG A 186 -1.90 -10.02 2.19
C ARG A 186 -0.50 -10.23 1.64
N ILE A 187 0.40 -9.26 1.82
CA ILE A 187 1.81 -9.43 1.43
C ILE A 187 2.46 -10.58 2.21
N ALA A 188 2.15 -10.76 3.49
CA ALA A 188 2.62 -11.90 4.27
C ALA A 188 2.15 -13.24 3.69
N LEU A 189 0.88 -13.34 3.27
CA LEU A 189 0.35 -14.52 2.58
C LEU A 189 1.11 -14.76 1.26
N LEU A 190 1.25 -13.73 0.44
CA LEU A 190 1.95 -13.81 -0.84
C LEU A 190 3.43 -14.20 -0.68
N THR A 191 4.07 -13.73 0.39
CA THR A 191 5.46 -14.10 0.72
C THR A 191 5.60 -15.61 0.94
N VAL A 192 4.61 -16.23 1.58
CA VAL A 192 4.62 -17.67 1.85
C VAL A 192 4.19 -18.49 0.63
N THR A 193 3.11 -18.08 -0.04
CA THR A 193 2.57 -18.82 -1.20
C THR A 193 3.50 -18.76 -2.41
N SER A 194 4.30 -17.70 -2.54
CA SER A 194 5.33 -17.58 -3.59
C SER A 194 6.56 -18.45 -3.32
N GLY A 195 6.66 -19.02 -2.11
CA GLY A 195 7.80 -19.81 -1.67
C GLY A 195 9.01 -18.98 -1.26
N LEU A 196 8.87 -17.65 -1.10
CA LEU A 196 9.99 -16.80 -0.68
C LEU A 196 10.48 -17.18 0.72
N LEU A 197 9.56 -17.41 1.64
CA LEU A 197 9.89 -17.89 2.98
C LEU A 197 9.06 -19.13 3.32
N ASP A 198 9.74 -20.13 3.91
CA ASP A 198 9.11 -21.37 4.36
C ASP A 198 8.61 -21.26 5.80
N THR A 199 7.46 -20.61 5.96
CA THR A 199 6.86 -20.36 7.27
C THR A 199 5.38 -19.99 7.13
N ASN A 200 4.70 -19.67 8.25
CA ASN A 200 3.32 -19.22 8.25
C ASN A 200 3.20 -17.70 8.07
N PRO A 201 2.13 -17.16 7.43
CA PRO A 201 1.95 -15.71 7.27
C PRO A 201 1.98 -14.91 8.58
N LYS A 202 1.56 -15.52 9.69
CA LYS A 202 1.66 -14.92 11.04
C LYS A 202 3.12 -14.65 11.44
N ASN A 203 4.03 -15.55 11.12
CA ASN A 203 5.45 -15.43 11.47
C ASN A 203 6.14 -14.36 10.61
N ILE A 204 5.67 -14.13 9.38
CA ILE A 204 6.11 -12.99 8.56
C ILE A 204 5.77 -11.67 9.27
N LEU A 205 4.58 -11.56 9.86
CA LEU A 205 4.14 -10.32 10.50
C LEU A 205 4.83 -10.03 11.85
N SER A 206 5.32 -11.06 12.54
CA SER A 206 5.95 -10.97 13.86
C SER A 206 7.48 -11.01 13.79
N GLN A 207 8.05 -12.14 13.38
CA GLN A 207 9.48 -12.45 13.54
C GLN A 207 10.29 -12.22 12.26
N TYR A 208 9.71 -12.52 11.10
CA TYR A 208 10.44 -12.57 9.83
C TYR A 208 10.13 -11.41 8.88
N ARG A 209 9.54 -10.32 9.41
CA ARG A 209 9.14 -9.15 8.62
C ARG A 209 10.31 -8.57 7.83
N ASN A 210 11.47 -8.38 8.48
CA ASN A 210 12.64 -7.81 7.83
C ASN A 210 13.18 -8.70 6.70
N ILE A 211 13.09 -10.02 6.83
CA ILE A 211 13.53 -10.95 5.79
C ILE A 211 12.56 -10.88 4.61
N ALA A 212 11.25 -10.81 4.87
CA ALA A 212 10.26 -10.62 3.80
C ALA A 212 10.46 -9.29 3.07
N ILE A 213 10.69 -8.18 3.79
CA ILE A 213 10.98 -6.87 3.19
C ILE A 213 12.21 -6.96 2.29
N LYS A 214 13.31 -7.56 2.76
CA LYS A 214 14.52 -7.77 1.97
C LYS A 214 14.30 -8.65 0.74
N ALA A 215 13.47 -9.69 0.84
CA ALA A 215 13.14 -10.52 -0.31
C ALA A 215 12.39 -9.73 -1.40
N TRP A 216 11.40 -8.92 -1.00
CA TRP A 216 10.67 -8.06 -1.94
C TRP A 216 11.52 -6.90 -2.47
N GLN A 217 12.46 -6.39 -1.68
CA GLN A 217 13.49 -5.43 -2.12
C GLN A 217 14.31 -5.99 -3.27
N GLU A 218 14.82 -7.21 -3.13
CA GLU A 218 15.61 -7.82 -4.20
C GLU A 218 14.76 -8.14 -5.44
N ILE A 219 13.50 -8.53 -5.27
CA ILE A 219 12.58 -8.68 -6.40
C ILE A 219 12.38 -7.35 -7.12
N ALA A 220 12.13 -6.26 -6.39
CA ALA A 220 11.96 -4.93 -6.94
C ALA A 220 13.19 -4.49 -7.74
N LYS A 221 14.38 -4.66 -7.17
CA LYS A 221 15.66 -4.37 -7.82
C LYS A 221 15.87 -5.18 -9.10
N LEU A 222 15.69 -6.52 -9.02
CA LEU A 222 15.91 -7.41 -10.16
C LEU A 222 14.86 -7.26 -11.27
N SER A 223 13.65 -6.83 -10.94
CA SER A 223 12.58 -6.56 -11.92
C SER A 223 12.57 -5.12 -12.43
N ASN A 224 13.41 -4.23 -11.88
CA ASN A 224 13.41 -2.79 -12.16
C ASN A 224 12.04 -2.12 -11.91
N ILE A 225 11.35 -2.56 -10.85
CA ILE A 225 10.05 -2.00 -10.44
C ILE A 225 10.18 -1.48 -9.01
N PRO A 226 9.99 -0.17 -8.76
CA PRO A 226 10.09 0.38 -7.42
C PRO A 226 9.14 -0.31 -6.43
N PRO A 227 9.54 -0.58 -5.18
CA PRO A 227 8.76 -1.37 -4.22
C PRO A 227 7.32 -0.90 -4.00
N LEU A 228 7.09 0.42 -3.97
CA LEU A 228 5.76 1.00 -3.80
C LEU A 228 4.83 0.72 -5.00
N ARG A 229 5.41 0.60 -6.20
CA ARG A 229 4.68 0.25 -7.43
C ARG A 229 4.50 -1.26 -7.56
N LEU A 230 5.53 -2.03 -7.17
CA LEU A 230 5.47 -3.49 -7.08
C LEU A 230 4.32 -3.95 -6.18
N ASP A 231 4.08 -3.25 -5.07
CA ASP A 231 2.93 -3.49 -4.19
C ASP A 231 1.61 -3.53 -4.96
N ALA A 232 1.36 -2.58 -5.88
CA ALA A 232 0.12 -2.52 -6.64
C ALA A 232 -0.07 -3.78 -7.52
N ILE A 233 1.00 -4.28 -8.13
CA ILE A 233 1.00 -5.45 -9.02
C ILE A 233 0.64 -6.73 -8.26
N VAL A 234 1.13 -6.89 -7.04
CA VAL A 234 0.92 -8.13 -6.27
C VAL A 234 -0.28 -8.05 -5.33
N TRP A 235 -0.53 -6.88 -4.73
CA TRP A 235 -1.54 -6.70 -3.69
C TRP A 235 -2.96 -6.62 -4.26
N LEU A 236 -3.17 -5.89 -5.36
CA LEU A 236 -4.51 -5.67 -5.92
C LEU A 236 -5.14 -6.96 -6.49
N PRO A 237 -4.45 -7.75 -7.33
CA PRO A 237 -5.04 -8.99 -7.85
C PRO A 237 -5.30 -10.02 -6.74
N ALA A 238 -4.52 -9.99 -5.66
CA ALA A 238 -4.63 -10.93 -4.54
C ALA A 238 -5.82 -10.71 -3.59
N ARG A 239 -6.67 -9.70 -3.82
CA ARG A 239 -7.83 -9.39 -2.97
C ARG A 239 -8.71 -10.62 -2.69
N GLY A 240 -8.98 -10.98 -1.45
CA GLY A 240 -9.91 -12.09 -1.14
C GLY A 240 -9.48 -13.50 -1.61
N LEU A 241 -8.24 -13.69 -2.10
CA LEU A 241 -7.75 -15.02 -2.48
C LEU A 241 -7.48 -15.93 -1.27
N GLU A 242 -7.35 -15.35 -0.08
CA GLU A 242 -7.09 -16.05 1.18
C GLU A 242 -8.01 -17.27 1.38
N LYS A 243 -9.32 -17.09 1.14
CA LYS A 243 -10.31 -18.17 1.29
C LYS A 243 -10.11 -19.31 0.29
N LEU A 244 -9.67 -19.02 -0.93
CA LEU A 244 -9.39 -20.04 -1.95
C LEU A 244 -8.11 -20.81 -1.58
N LEU A 245 -7.07 -20.08 -1.17
CA LEU A 245 -5.77 -20.63 -0.82
C LEU A 245 -5.85 -21.56 0.39
N TYR A 246 -6.53 -21.16 1.48
CA TYR A 246 -6.72 -22.02 2.66
C TYR A 246 -7.66 -23.21 2.43
N ARG A 247 -8.43 -23.21 1.33
CA ARG A 247 -9.23 -24.37 0.90
C ARG A 247 -8.46 -25.29 -0.06
N GLY A 248 -7.16 -25.07 -0.26
CA GLY A 248 -6.33 -25.83 -1.19
C GLY A 248 -6.66 -25.60 -2.67
N ARG A 249 -7.47 -24.59 -3.01
CA ARG A 249 -7.91 -24.30 -4.38
C ARG A 249 -6.92 -23.39 -5.12
N ILE A 250 -5.67 -23.82 -5.22
CA ILE A 250 -4.58 -22.99 -5.76
C ILE A 250 -4.80 -22.61 -7.23
N GLU A 251 -5.26 -23.52 -8.09
CA GLU A 251 -5.52 -23.20 -9.50
C GLU A 251 -6.62 -22.16 -9.65
N ALA A 252 -7.71 -22.28 -8.90
CA ALA A 252 -8.77 -21.27 -8.89
C ALA A 252 -8.25 -19.90 -8.38
N ALA A 253 -7.36 -19.90 -7.38
CA ALA A 253 -6.73 -18.67 -6.90
C ALA A 253 -5.81 -18.05 -7.97
N ARG A 254 -5.07 -18.87 -8.72
CA ARG A 254 -4.26 -18.43 -9.86
C ARG A 254 -5.13 -17.86 -10.97
N ASP A 255 -6.24 -18.51 -11.33
CA ASP A 255 -7.16 -18.04 -12.38
C ASP A 255 -7.73 -16.67 -12.02
N GLU A 256 -8.16 -16.51 -10.76
CA GLU A 256 -8.72 -15.25 -10.27
C GLU A 256 -7.65 -14.15 -10.19
N PHE A 257 -6.42 -14.48 -9.77
CA PHE A 257 -5.29 -13.54 -9.81
C PHE A 257 -5.00 -13.10 -11.25
N THR A 258 -4.88 -14.04 -12.19
CA THR A 258 -4.62 -13.78 -13.62
C THR A 258 -5.67 -12.86 -14.21
N ARG A 259 -6.96 -13.21 -14.05
CA ARG A 259 -8.08 -12.44 -14.56
C ARG A 259 -8.06 -11.00 -14.04
N ARG A 260 -7.78 -10.81 -12.75
CA ARG A 260 -7.74 -9.48 -12.14
C ARG A 260 -6.55 -8.67 -12.58
N LEU A 261 -5.37 -9.27 -12.67
CA LEU A 261 -4.17 -8.58 -13.13
C LEU A 261 -4.34 -8.11 -14.59
N ASN A 262 -4.90 -8.95 -15.45
CA ASN A 262 -5.25 -8.58 -16.83
C ASN A 262 -6.28 -7.43 -16.85
N ASN A 263 -7.35 -7.51 -16.05
CA ASN A 263 -8.36 -6.45 -15.99
C ASN A 263 -7.81 -5.13 -15.42
N LEU A 264 -7.03 -5.18 -14.33
CA LEU A 264 -6.45 -3.99 -13.69
C LEU A 264 -5.47 -3.27 -14.61
N SER A 265 -4.70 -4.03 -15.41
CA SER A 265 -3.81 -3.48 -16.42
C SER A 265 -4.53 -3.06 -17.71
N SER A 266 -5.86 -3.14 -17.77
CA SER A 266 -6.65 -2.85 -18.98
C SER A 266 -6.20 -3.66 -20.20
N GLY A 267 -5.78 -4.90 -19.98
CA GLY A 267 -5.27 -5.81 -21.02
C GLY A 267 -3.80 -5.58 -21.43
N LEU A 268 -3.11 -4.58 -20.86
CA LEU A 268 -1.70 -4.30 -21.18
C LEU A 268 -0.75 -5.40 -20.68
N ILE A 269 -1.16 -6.18 -19.68
CA ILE A 269 -0.57 -7.47 -19.34
C ILE A 269 -1.48 -8.53 -19.94
N ASP A 270 -1.01 -9.22 -20.98
CA ASP A 270 -1.78 -10.29 -21.62
C ASP A 270 -2.04 -11.45 -20.66
N TRP A 271 -2.98 -12.32 -21.02
CA TRP A 271 -3.40 -13.44 -20.17
C TRP A 271 -2.26 -14.41 -19.85
N HIS A 272 -1.37 -14.68 -20.82
CA HIS A 272 -0.26 -15.62 -20.63
C HIS A 272 0.76 -15.06 -19.63
N THR A 273 1.16 -13.80 -19.80
CA THR A 273 2.05 -13.10 -18.87
C THR A 273 1.42 -13.00 -17.47
N ALA A 274 0.13 -12.64 -17.37
CA ALA A 274 -0.58 -12.60 -16.10
C ALA A 274 -0.69 -13.99 -15.44
N ARG A 275 -0.79 -15.07 -16.23
CA ARG A 275 -0.79 -16.45 -15.72
C ARG A 275 0.55 -16.87 -15.18
N ASP A 276 1.63 -16.52 -15.87
CA ASP A 276 3.00 -16.78 -15.40
C ASP A 276 3.27 -16.07 -14.08
N ILE A 277 2.91 -14.78 -13.97
CA ILE A 277 3.03 -14.04 -12.71
C ILE A 277 2.23 -14.72 -11.60
N ALA A 278 0.96 -15.07 -11.84
CA ALA A 278 0.11 -15.76 -10.86
C ALA A 278 0.74 -17.08 -10.39
N ARG A 279 1.34 -17.86 -11.29
CA ARG A 279 2.03 -19.13 -10.94
C ARG A 279 3.25 -18.91 -10.06
N GLN A 280 4.01 -17.83 -10.25
CA GLN A 280 5.18 -17.55 -9.41
C GLN A 280 4.80 -16.97 -8.04
N ILE A 281 3.79 -16.09 -7.99
CA ILE A 281 3.29 -15.46 -6.77
C ILE A 281 2.49 -16.45 -5.90
N LEU A 282 1.72 -17.33 -6.54
CA LEU A 282 0.95 -18.39 -5.90
C LEU A 282 1.58 -19.75 -6.26
N TYR A 283 2.86 -19.93 -5.95
CA TYR A 283 3.64 -21.13 -6.27
C TYR A 283 3.13 -22.39 -5.54
N ARG A 284 2.71 -22.25 -4.29
CA ARG A 284 2.23 -23.33 -3.42
C ARG A 284 1.11 -22.85 -2.49
N PRO A 285 0.27 -23.76 -1.95
CA PRO A 285 -0.70 -23.38 -0.92
C PRO A 285 0.03 -22.89 0.35
N PRO A 286 -0.62 -22.04 1.17
CA PRO A 286 -0.09 -21.73 2.48
C PRO A 286 -0.06 -22.99 3.36
N PRO A 287 0.93 -23.13 4.25
CA PRO A 287 0.97 -24.17 5.27
C PRO A 287 -0.18 -24.03 6.29
#